data_AF-A0AAE4H9Y5-F1
#
_entry.id   AF-A0AAE4H9Y5-F1
#
_cell.length_a   1.000
_cell.length_b   1.000
_cell.length_c   1.000
_cell.angle_alpha   90.00
_cell.angle_beta   90.00
_cell.angle_gamma   90.00
#
_symmetry.space_group_name_H-M   'P 1'
#
loop_
_entity.id
_entity.type
_entity.pdbx_description
1 polymer ?
#
loop_
_entity_poly.entity_id
_entity_poly.type
_entity_poly.pdbx_seq_one_letter_code
_entity_poly.pdbx_strand_id
1 'polypeptide(L)'
;MVVGPQGCLDTVRALLKQWHHQGYRWLSDPDGWRLVPVSPHSAHLATLATEQPRWALWVDRDAEAFRRGLATLTALRQQGGPRRLLAVHHPDVPRRGLIENLRQVAASRLEIDLLVFAK
;
A
#
# COMPACT_ATOMS: atom_id res chain seq x y z
N MET A 1 -1.58 -2.24 8.42
CA MET A 1 -2.64 -1.29 8.00
C MET A 1 -2.68 -1.18 6.49
N VAL A 2 -3.85 -0.88 5.91
CA VAL A 2 -4.01 -0.70 4.46
C VAL A 2 -4.57 0.70 4.21
N VAL A 3 -3.88 1.49 3.38
CA VAL A 3 -4.36 2.80 2.93
C VAL A 3 -5.01 2.59 1.56
N GLY A 4 -6.32 2.85 1.49
CA GLY A 4 -7.14 2.56 0.31
C GLY A 4 -8.63 2.60 0.61
N PRO A 5 -9.50 2.47 -0.41
CA PRO A 5 -10.95 2.44 -0.22
C PRO A 5 -11.37 1.21 0.59
N GLN A 6 -12.48 1.29 1.34
CA GLN A 6 -12.93 0.18 2.20
C GLN A 6 -13.15 -1.13 1.42
N GLY A 7 -13.58 -1.07 0.16
CA GLY A 7 -13.80 -2.25 -0.69
C GLY A 7 -12.54 -2.98 -1.16
N CYS A 8 -11.33 -2.46 -0.89
CA CYS A 8 -10.10 -3.15 -1.32
C CYS A 8 -9.68 -4.30 -0.38
N LEU A 9 -10.25 -4.38 0.82
CA LEU A 9 -9.75 -5.28 1.87
C LEU A 9 -9.86 -6.77 1.50
N ASP A 10 -10.96 -7.17 0.85
CA ASP A 10 -11.16 -8.57 0.42
C ASP A 10 -10.15 -8.95 -0.66
N THR A 11 -9.92 -8.08 -1.63
CA THR A 11 -8.92 -8.28 -2.68
C THR A 11 -7.50 -8.33 -2.10
N VAL A 12 -7.18 -7.44 -1.16
CA VAL A 12 -5.89 -7.47 -0.44
C VAL A 12 -5.76 -8.78 0.33
N ARG A 13 -6.79 -9.23 1.05
CA ARG A 13 -6.77 -10.50 1.77
C ARG A 13 -6.54 -11.68 0.84
N ALA A 14 -7.24 -11.73 -0.29
CA ALA A 14 -7.07 -12.78 -1.30
C ALA A 14 -5.64 -12.80 -1.85
N LEU A 15 -5.06 -11.63 -2.13
CA LEU A 15 -3.68 -11.49 -2.59
C LEU A 15 -2.66 -11.97 -1.55
N LEU A 16 -2.83 -11.58 -0.28
CA LEU A 16 -1.95 -12.04 0.80
C LEU A 16 -1.99 -13.57 0.94
N LYS A 17 -3.19 -14.18 0.83
CA LYS A 17 -3.35 -15.64 0.81
C LYS A 17 -2.66 -16.29 -0.38
N GLN A 18 -2.82 -15.71 -1.57
CA GLN A 18 -2.15 -16.19 -2.78
C GLN A 18 -0.63 -16.15 -2.64
N TRP A 19 -0.07 -15.05 -2.15
CA TRP A 19 1.38 -14.94 -1.92
C TRP A 19 1.87 -15.91 -0.84
N HIS A 20 1.11 -16.11 0.23
CA HIS A 20 1.45 -17.11 1.23
C HIS A 20 1.50 -18.53 0.63
N HIS A 21 0.50 -18.91 -0.17
CA HIS A 21 0.50 -20.18 -0.91
C HIS A 21 1.67 -20.31 -1.89
N GLN A 22 2.15 -19.21 -2.45
CA GLN A 22 3.34 -19.17 -3.33
C GLN A 22 4.67 -19.24 -2.56
N GLY A 23 4.64 -19.38 -1.23
CA GLY A 23 5.84 -19.60 -0.42
C GLY A 23 6.59 -18.33 0.00
N TYR A 24 5.96 -17.15 -0.11
CA TYR A 24 6.57 -15.91 0.35
C TYR A 24 6.63 -15.87 1.90
N ARG A 25 7.71 -16.39 2.48
CA ARG A 25 7.87 -16.62 3.93
C ARG A 25 7.78 -15.37 4.82
N TRP A 26 7.96 -14.18 4.27
CA TRP A 26 7.82 -12.92 5.02
C TRP A 26 6.34 -12.57 5.27
N LEU A 27 5.43 -13.10 4.44
CA LEU A 27 4.01 -13.21 4.76
C LEU A 27 3.85 -14.38 5.71
N SER A 28 3.96 -14.10 7.00
CA SER A 28 3.38 -14.95 8.05
C SER A 28 1.91 -15.25 7.74
N ASP A 29 1.26 -16.12 8.52
CA ASP A 29 -0.14 -16.50 8.36
C ASP A 29 -1.05 -15.31 7.97
N PRO A 30 -1.59 -15.26 6.73
CA PRO A 30 -2.46 -14.20 6.23
C PRO A 30 -3.72 -13.98 7.08
N ASP A 31 -4.21 -15.02 7.75
CA ASP A 31 -5.38 -14.90 8.62
C ASP A 31 -5.03 -14.20 9.95
N GLY A 32 -3.75 -14.17 10.32
CA GLY A 32 -3.22 -13.33 11.40
C GLY A 32 -3.08 -11.84 11.04
N TRP A 33 -3.33 -11.44 9.79
CA TRP A 33 -3.23 -10.04 9.38
C TRP A 33 -4.51 -9.27 9.69
N ARG A 34 -4.41 -8.30 10.60
CA ARG A 34 -5.44 -7.28 10.79
C ARG A 34 -5.35 -6.22 9.70
N LEU A 35 -6.20 -6.34 8.69
CA LEU A 35 -6.37 -5.33 7.65
C LEU A 35 -7.35 -4.26 8.15
N VAL A 36 -6.88 -3.02 8.22
CA VAL A 36 -7.70 -1.87 8.62
C VAL A 36 -7.56 -0.82 7.53
N PRO A 37 -8.67 -0.37 6.92
CA PRO A 37 -8.64 0.71 5.95
C PRO A 37 -8.37 2.01 6.70
N VAL A 38 -7.34 2.74 6.27
CA VAL A 38 -6.98 4.04 6.85
C VAL A 38 -7.17 5.09 5.78
N SER A 39 -7.93 6.14 6.11
CA SER A 39 -7.98 7.33 5.27
C SER A 39 -6.63 8.03 5.33
N PRO A 40 -6.05 8.46 4.19
CA PRO A 40 -4.82 9.26 4.18
C PRO A 40 -4.97 10.63 4.86
N HIS A 41 -6.21 11.05 5.14
CA HIS A 41 -6.52 12.29 5.86
C HIS A 41 -6.94 12.05 7.31
N SER A 42 -6.71 10.86 7.87
CA SER A 42 -7.02 10.59 9.27
C SER A 42 -6.18 11.45 10.20
N ALA A 43 -6.82 12.08 11.20
CA ALA A 43 -6.12 12.83 12.25
C ALA A 43 -5.22 11.93 13.12
N HIS A 44 -5.45 10.62 13.11
CA HIS A 44 -4.67 9.64 13.90
C HIS A 44 -3.50 9.03 13.13
N LEU A 45 -3.21 9.51 11.91
CA LEU A 45 -2.27 8.86 11.01
C LEU A 45 -0.85 8.80 11.60
N ALA A 46 -0.39 9.85 12.28
CA ALA A 46 0.90 9.88 12.95
C ALA A 46 1.01 8.87 14.11
N THR A 47 -0.03 8.78 14.94
CA THR A 47 -0.11 7.81 16.04
C THR A 47 -0.07 6.39 15.50
N LEU A 48 -0.93 6.12 14.51
CA LEU A 48 -1.00 4.81 13.85
C LEU A 48 0.35 4.45 13.20
N ALA A 49 1.03 5.41 12.58
CA ALA A 49 2.33 5.15 11.94
C ALA A 49 3.42 4.76 12.94
N THR A 50 3.31 5.25 14.18
CA THR A 50 4.22 4.91 15.28
C THR A 50 3.90 3.52 15.85
N GLU A 51 2.62 3.20 16.02
CA GLU A 51 2.18 1.95 16.65
C GLU A 51 2.20 0.75 15.71
N GLN A 52 2.05 0.98 14.40
CA GLN A 52 1.85 -0.08 13.43
C GLN A 52 3.07 -0.22 12.53
N PRO A 53 3.81 -1.35 12.60
CA PRO A 53 5.07 -1.50 11.89
C PRO A 53 4.90 -1.83 10.40
N ARG A 54 3.70 -2.23 9.95
CA ARG A 54 3.45 -2.74 8.60
C ARG A 54 2.34 -1.97 7.92
N TRP A 55 2.68 -1.35 6.80
CA TRP A 55 1.77 -0.53 6.00
C TRP A 55 1.72 -1.00 4.56
N ALA A 56 0.54 -0.96 3.98
CA ALA A 56 0.31 -1.21 2.57
C ALA A 56 -0.48 -0.05 1.95
N LEU A 57 -0.16 0.28 0.70
CA LEU A 57 -0.92 1.18 -0.15
C LEU A 57 -1.65 0.32 -1.20
N TRP A 58 -2.97 0.42 -1.26
CA TRP A 58 -3.72 -0.13 -2.38
C TRP A 58 -3.56 0.78 -3.60
N VAL A 59 -3.15 0.21 -4.73
CA VAL A 59 -3.08 0.88 -6.02
C VAL A 59 -4.11 0.26 -6.95
N ASP A 60 -5.01 1.10 -7.42
CA ASP A 60 -6.09 0.71 -8.32
C ASP A 60 -5.60 0.46 -9.75
N ARG A 61 -6.50 0.01 -10.63
CA ARG A 61 -6.18 -0.35 -12.03
C ARG A 61 -6.67 0.63 -13.09
N ASP A 62 -7.50 1.59 -12.72
CA ASP A 62 -8.07 2.55 -13.66
C ASP A 62 -7.10 3.69 -14.00
N ALA A 63 -7.47 4.50 -15.01
CA ALA A 63 -6.66 5.61 -15.51
C ALA A 63 -6.27 6.62 -14.41
N GLU A 64 -7.08 6.75 -13.35
CA GLU A 64 -6.86 7.71 -12.28
C GLU A 64 -6.04 7.12 -11.12
N ALA A 65 -5.62 5.85 -11.22
CA ALA A 65 -4.88 5.16 -10.16
C ALA A 65 -3.55 5.85 -9.80
N PHE A 66 -2.83 6.39 -10.79
CA PHE A 66 -1.60 7.15 -10.53
C PHE A 66 -1.89 8.40 -9.69
N ARG A 67 -2.87 9.20 -10.13
CA ARG A 67 -3.23 10.45 -9.47
C ARG A 67 -3.70 10.21 -8.03
N ARG A 68 -4.55 9.20 -7.83
CA ARG A 68 -5.02 8.81 -6.49
C ARG A 68 -3.90 8.27 -5.61
N GLY A 69 -3.02 7.43 -6.14
CA GLY A 69 -1.86 6.92 -5.42
C GLY A 69 -0.93 8.04 -4.97
N LEU A 70 -0.61 8.97 -5.87
CA LEU A 70 0.24 10.13 -5.56
C LEU A 70 -0.39 11.06 -4.54
N ALA A 71 -1.69 11.37 -4.67
CA ALA A 71 -2.40 12.20 -3.70
C ALA A 71 -2.40 11.55 -2.31
N THR A 72 -2.59 10.23 -2.26
CA THR A 72 -2.54 9.44 -1.02
C THR A 72 -1.16 9.51 -0.37
N LEU A 73 -0.10 9.27 -1.13
CA LEU A 73 1.28 9.36 -0.63
C LEU A 73 1.64 10.78 -0.16
N THR A 74 1.17 11.79 -0.88
CA THR A 74 1.38 13.20 -0.50
C THR A 74 0.70 13.51 0.83
N ALA A 75 -0.55 13.09 1.01
CA ALA A 75 -1.27 13.24 2.26
C ALA A 75 -0.60 12.46 3.41
N LEU A 76 -0.14 11.23 3.17
CA LEU A 76 0.63 10.46 4.14
C LEU A 76 1.88 11.22 4.61
N ARG A 77 2.63 11.82 3.67
CA ARG A 77 3.83 12.60 4.00
C ARG A 77 3.49 13.85 4.84
N GLN A 78 2.42 14.55 4.48
CA GLN A 78 1.97 15.77 5.16
C GLN A 78 1.47 15.51 6.58
N GLN A 79 0.80 14.37 6.81
CA GLN A 79 0.17 14.02 8.09
C GLN A 79 1.10 13.20 9.02
N GLY A 80 2.39 13.07 8.69
CA GLY A 80 3.34 12.31 9.51
C GLY A 80 3.12 10.79 9.46
N GLY A 81 2.60 10.28 8.35
CA GLY A 81 2.35 8.87 8.10
C GLY A 81 3.61 8.02 7.89
N PRO A 82 3.45 6.72 7.56
CA PRO A 82 4.55 5.79 7.37
C PRO A 82 5.48 6.20 6.22
N ARG A 83 6.79 5.98 6.41
CA ARG A 83 7.80 6.20 5.36
C ARG A 83 8.09 4.97 4.51
N ARG A 84 7.59 3.80 4.92
CA ARG A 84 7.77 2.55 4.17
C ARG A 84 6.42 1.88 4.02
N LEU A 85 6.01 1.66 2.78
CA LEU A 85 4.74 1.02 2.45
C LEU A 85 4.96 -0.08 1.42
N LEU A 86 4.16 -1.14 1.53
CA LEU A 86 4.02 -2.12 0.47
C LEU A 86 2.96 -1.65 -0.54
N ALA A 87 3.33 -1.49 -1.80
CA ALA A 87 2.36 -1.38 -2.89
C ALA A 87 1.65 -2.72 -3.10
N VAL A 88 0.34 -2.72 -2.90
CA VAL A 88 -0.55 -3.85 -3.22
C VAL A 88 -1.44 -3.41 -4.37
N HIS A 89 -1.52 -4.20 -5.42
CA HIS A 89 -2.28 -3.89 -6.62
C HIS A 89 -3.02 -5.13 -7.12
N HIS A 90 -4.07 -4.93 -7.90
CA HIS A 90 -4.76 -6.05 -8.57
C HIS A 90 -3.77 -6.79 -9.51
N PRO A 91 -3.84 -8.14 -9.63
CA PRO A 91 -2.88 -8.90 -10.44
C PRO A 91 -2.86 -8.48 -11.91
N ASP A 92 -3.99 -8.03 -12.45
CA ASP A 92 -4.12 -7.53 -13.82
C ASP A 92 -3.49 -6.14 -14.06
N VAL A 93 -3.00 -5.46 -13.02
CA VAL A 93 -2.34 -4.15 -13.18
C VAL A 93 -0.94 -4.38 -13.77
N PRO A 94 -0.63 -3.79 -14.94
CA PRO A 94 0.72 -3.83 -15.48
C PRO A 94 1.67 -3.15 -14.49
N ARG A 95 2.69 -3.88 -14.02
CA ARG A 95 3.72 -3.31 -13.14
C ARG A 95 4.53 -2.23 -13.82
N ARG A 96 4.78 -2.39 -15.13
CA ARG A 96 5.50 -1.42 -15.95
C ARG A 96 4.60 -0.23 -16.24
N GLY A 97 5.09 0.97 -15.90
CA GLY A 97 4.33 2.22 -16.01
C GLY A 97 3.85 2.69 -14.65
N LEU A 98 2.62 2.33 -14.26
CA LEU A 98 1.94 2.90 -13.09
C LEU A 98 2.72 2.74 -11.77
N ILE A 99 3.03 1.49 -11.39
CA ILE A 99 3.63 1.19 -10.08
C ILE A 99 5.06 1.72 -9.99
N GLU A 100 5.84 1.56 -11.05
CA GLU A 100 7.21 2.06 -11.08
C GLU A 100 7.27 3.60 -11.04
N ASN A 101 6.38 4.28 -11.76
CA ASN A 101 6.28 5.74 -11.70
C ASN A 101 5.89 6.21 -10.30
N LEU A 102 4.94 5.53 -9.65
CA LEU A 102 4.57 5.83 -8.26
C LEU A 102 5.75 5.63 -7.31
N ARG A 103 6.48 4.52 -7.46
CA ARG A 103 7.66 4.21 -6.64
C ARG A 103 8.76 5.27 -6.80
N GLN A 104 9.04 5.68 -8.04
CA GLN A 104 10.03 6.70 -8.34
C GLN A 104 9.66 8.06 -7.73
N VAL A 105 8.40 8.50 -7.88
CA VAL A 105 7.94 9.78 -7.31
C VAL A 105 7.90 9.71 -5.79
N ALA A 106 7.44 8.60 -5.20
CA ALA A 106 7.43 8.39 -3.76
C ALA A 106 8.83 8.56 -3.16
N ALA A 107 9.83 7.90 -3.75
CA ALA A 107 11.21 7.97 -3.27
C ALA A 107 11.83 9.36 -3.48
N SER A 108 11.69 9.93 -4.68
CA SER A 108 12.40 11.17 -5.05
C SER A 108 11.77 12.46 -4.52
N ARG A 109 10.45 12.48 -4.27
CA ARG A 109 9.72 13.69 -3.87
C ARG A 109 9.14 13.63 -2.46
N LEU A 110 8.86 12.43 -1.95
CA LEU A 110 8.13 12.26 -0.70
C LEU A 110 8.97 11.58 0.39
N GLU A 111 10.18 11.10 0.06
CA GLU A 111 11.01 10.28 0.95
C GLU A 111 10.28 9.03 1.47
N ILE A 112 9.41 8.46 0.62
CA ILE A 112 8.66 7.25 0.93
C ILE A 112 9.24 6.08 0.15
N ASP A 113 9.61 5.04 0.88
CA ASP A 113 10.05 3.74 0.36
C ASP A 113 8.83 2.88 0.02
N LEU A 114 8.44 2.89 -1.26
CA LEU A 114 7.35 2.07 -1.77
C LEU A 114 7.91 0.72 -2.26
N LEU A 115 7.77 -0.29 -1.40
CA LEU A 115 8.16 -1.66 -1.71
C LEU A 115 7.16 -2.28 -2.68
N VAL A 116 7.64 -2.99 -3.69
CA VAL A 116 6.81 -3.70 -4.67
C VAL A 116 7.23 -5.15 -4.64
N PHE A 117 6.29 -6.08 -4.46
CA PHE A 117 6.65 -7.49 -4.62
C PHE A 117 6.85 -7.83 -6.09
N ALA A 118 8.11 -8.10 -6.41
CA ALA A 118 8.49 -8.65 -7.68
C ALA A 118 7.99 -10.10 -7.80
N LYS A 119 7.49 -10.38 -8.99
CA LYS A 119 7.72 -11.64 -9.67
C LYS A 119 8.61 -11.31 -10.85
#